data_AF-A0A7W0V8C1-F1
#
_entry.id   AF-A0A7W0V8C1-F1
#
_cell.length_a   1.000
_cell.length_b   1.000
_cell.length_c   1.000
_cell.angle_alpha   90.00
_cell.angle_beta   90.00
_cell.angle_gamma   90.00
#
_symmetry.space_group_name_H-M   'P 1'
#
loop_
_entity.id
_entity.type
_entity.pdbx_description
1 polymer ?
#
loop_
_entity_poly.entity_id
_entity_poly.type
_entity_poly.pdbx_seq_one_letter_code
_entity_poly.pdbx_strand_id
1 'polypeptide(L)'
;MAAARPPRTRPAMVAALVLLAASAFGALRAGTAGKAFTRELELVEPALARTTPVVLPVETPRLARRVFVVIIDGLRSDRSHELPFLDELRRRGLDLEAQSHYPTWSRPNYVSILAGVPPTASGVRTNNHFTSVSLDTLMDRARAAHLQVATATDYAVLPELFLRPVD
;
A
#
# COMPACT_ATOMS: atom_id res chain seq x y z
N MET A 1 -19.51 18.56 -68.70
CA MET A 1 -19.86 18.47 -67.27
C MET A 1 -19.50 17.08 -66.76
N ALA A 2 -18.44 16.95 -65.96
CA ALA A 2 -18.04 15.66 -65.38
C ALA A 2 -18.84 15.40 -64.10
N ALA A 3 -19.54 14.27 -64.03
CA ALA A 3 -20.33 13.87 -62.87
C ALA A 3 -19.43 13.63 -61.65
N ALA A 4 -19.75 14.26 -60.52
CA ALA A 4 -19.07 14.05 -59.24
C ALA A 4 -19.19 12.57 -58.84
N ARG A 5 -18.04 11.87 -58.74
CA ARG A 5 -18.00 10.49 -58.23
C ARG A 5 -18.63 10.47 -56.83
N PRO A 6 -19.57 9.56 -56.54
CA PRO A 6 -20.13 9.45 -55.19
C PRO A 6 -18.98 9.15 -54.21
N PRO A 7 -19.01 9.72 -53.00
CA PRO A 7 -17.92 9.57 -52.05
C PRO A 7 -17.68 8.07 -51.79
N ARG A 8 -16.40 7.66 -51.79
CA ARG A 8 -15.95 6.30 -51.47
C ARG A 8 -16.18 6.00 -49.98
N THR A 9 -17.44 5.98 -49.55
CA THR A 9 -17.86 5.91 -48.13
C THR A 9 -17.64 4.54 -47.52
N ARG A 10 -17.88 3.47 -48.29
CA ARG A 10 -17.70 2.08 -47.81
C ARG A 10 -16.25 1.75 -47.42
N PRO A 11 -15.21 1.96 -48.26
CA PRO A 11 -13.84 1.66 -47.86
C PRO A 11 -13.35 2.58 -46.73
N ALA A 12 -13.79 3.84 -46.71
CA ALA A 12 -13.47 4.75 -45.60
C ALA A 12 -14.10 4.28 -44.28
N MET A 13 -15.35 3.83 -44.30
CA MET A 13 -16.05 3.29 -43.14
C MET A 13 -15.41 1.98 -42.65
N VAL A 14 -15.04 1.08 -43.56
CA VAL A 14 -14.31 -0.16 -43.20
C VAL A 14 -12.95 0.17 -42.58
N ALA A 15 -12.18 1.09 -43.16
CA ALA A 15 -10.91 1.51 -42.60
C ALA A 15 -11.07 2.13 -41.20
N ALA A 16 -12.09 2.99 -41.00
CA ALA A 16 -12.40 3.57 -39.70
C ALA A 16 -12.76 2.50 -38.66
N LEU A 17 -13.60 1.51 -39.02
CA LEU A 17 -13.95 0.40 -38.14
C LEU A 17 -12.74 -0.46 -37.77
N VAL A 18 -11.84 -0.74 -38.73
CA VAL A 18 -10.60 -1.49 -38.47
C VAL A 18 -9.70 -0.72 -37.51
N LEU A 19 -9.53 0.59 -37.71
CA LEU A 19 -8.72 1.43 -36.81
C LEU A 19 -9.32 1.49 -35.40
N LEU A 20 -10.64 1.62 -35.28
CA LEU A 20 -11.33 1.58 -33.99
C LEU A 20 -11.15 0.24 -33.29
N ALA A 21 -11.33 -0.88 -34.01
CA ALA A 21 -11.16 -2.22 -33.46
C ALA A 21 -9.70 -2.46 -33.02
N ALA A 22 -8.72 -2.08 -33.84
CA ALA A 22 -7.31 -2.18 -33.50
C ALA A 22 -6.94 -1.32 -32.28
N SER A 23 -7.48 -0.10 -32.19
CA SER A 23 -7.27 0.80 -31.05
C SER A 23 -7.89 0.25 -29.76
N ALA A 24 -9.12 -0.26 -29.84
CA ALA A 24 -9.79 -0.90 -28.70
C ALA A 24 -9.02 -2.14 -28.22
N PHE A 25 -8.57 -2.99 -29.15
CA PHE A 25 -7.75 -4.16 -28.82
C PHE A 25 -6.42 -3.76 -28.17
N GLY A 26 -5.72 -2.76 -28.74
CA GLY A 26 -4.49 -2.22 -28.18
C GLY A 26 -4.68 -1.67 -26.75
N ALA A 27 -5.73 -0.90 -26.51
CA ALA A 27 -6.06 -0.35 -25.19
C ALA A 27 -6.36 -1.46 -24.16
N LEU A 28 -7.10 -2.49 -24.54
CA LEU A 28 -7.37 -3.65 -23.67
C LEU A 28 -6.08 -4.39 -23.32
N ARG A 29 -5.22 -4.66 -24.31
CA ARG A 29 -3.93 -5.33 -24.09
C ARG A 29 -3.02 -4.51 -23.18
N ALA A 30 -2.88 -3.20 -23.44
CA ALA A 30 -2.10 -2.32 -22.59
C ALA A 30 -2.64 -2.27 -21.15
N GLY A 31 -3.96 -2.17 -20.98
CA GLY A 31 -4.60 -2.20 -19.66
C GLY A 31 -4.37 -3.51 -18.90
N THR A 32 -4.44 -4.66 -19.59
CA THR A 32 -4.13 -5.96 -18.97
C THR A 32 -2.66 -6.08 -18.58
N ALA A 33 -1.74 -5.62 -19.44
CA ALA A 33 -0.31 -5.64 -19.16
C ALA A 33 0.03 -4.72 -17.97
N GLY A 34 -0.55 -3.52 -17.90
CA GLY A 34 -0.36 -2.61 -16.76
C GLY A 34 -0.85 -3.21 -15.44
N LYS A 35 -2.02 -3.88 -15.43
CA LYS A 35 -2.52 -4.61 -14.25
C LYS A 35 -1.58 -5.74 -13.82
N ALA A 36 -1.09 -6.53 -14.77
CA ALA A 36 -0.13 -7.61 -14.49
C ALA A 36 1.17 -7.05 -13.92
N PHE A 37 1.72 -6.01 -14.54
CA PHE A 37 2.95 -5.34 -14.10
C PHE A 37 2.86 -4.87 -12.65
N THR A 38 1.73 -4.28 -12.22
CA THR A 38 1.59 -3.85 -10.82
C THR A 38 1.65 -5.00 -9.82
N ARG A 39 1.24 -6.22 -10.20
CA ARG A 39 1.38 -7.40 -9.33
C ARG A 39 2.82 -7.93 -9.34
N GLU A 40 3.49 -7.87 -10.49
CA GLU A 40 4.89 -8.27 -10.63
C GLU A 40 5.86 -7.37 -9.86
N LEU A 41 5.43 -6.17 -9.45
CA LEU A 41 6.22 -5.31 -8.57
C LEU A 41 6.32 -5.86 -7.14
N GLU A 42 5.38 -6.70 -6.71
CA GLU A 42 5.40 -7.30 -5.38
C GLU A 42 6.48 -8.37 -5.26
N LEU A 43 7.19 -8.37 -4.14
CA LEU A 43 8.12 -9.43 -3.76
C LEU A 43 7.58 -10.09 -2.48
N VAL A 44 6.98 -11.27 -2.62
CA VAL A 44 6.44 -12.04 -1.47
C VAL A 44 7.56 -12.48 -0.52
N GLU A 45 8.73 -12.78 -1.08
CA GLU A 45 9.95 -13.08 -0.34
C GLU A 45 11.03 -12.03 -0.64
N PRO A 46 10.99 -10.85 0.00
CA PRO A 46 12.06 -9.88 -0.12
C PRO A 46 13.37 -10.44 0.46
N ALA A 47 14.51 -9.94 0.01
CA ALA A 47 15.82 -10.36 0.54
C ALA A 47 15.91 -10.20 2.06
N LEU A 48 15.24 -9.18 2.62
CA LEU A 48 15.22 -8.92 4.06
C LEU A 48 14.49 -10.02 4.86
N ALA A 49 13.50 -10.70 4.26
CA ALA A 49 12.81 -11.83 4.91
C ALA A 49 13.72 -13.04 5.15
N ARG A 50 14.85 -13.12 4.45
CA ARG A 50 15.85 -14.18 4.60
C ARG A 50 16.95 -13.82 5.60
N THR A 51 16.83 -12.68 6.27
CA THR A 51 17.81 -12.16 7.22
C THR A 51 17.27 -12.28 8.64
N THR A 52 18.12 -12.66 9.59
CA THR A 52 17.77 -12.62 11.01
C THR A 52 17.63 -11.15 11.46
N PRO A 53 16.47 -10.74 12.00
CA PRO A 53 16.32 -9.37 12.47
C PRO A 53 17.30 -9.03 13.60
N VAL A 54 17.88 -7.83 13.55
CA VAL A 54 18.75 -7.32 14.62
C VAL A 54 17.87 -6.76 15.73
N VAL A 55 17.84 -7.43 16.88
CA VAL A 55 17.16 -6.95 18.08
C VAL A 55 18.21 -6.38 19.03
N LEU A 56 18.14 -5.07 19.26
CA LEU A 56 19.02 -4.44 20.23
C LEU A 56 18.50 -4.70 21.66
N PRO A 57 19.40 -4.86 22.65
CA PRO A 57 19.01 -4.95 24.05
C PRO A 57 18.16 -3.75 24.46
N VAL A 58 17.06 -4.01 25.18
CA VAL A 58 16.18 -2.94 25.68
C VAL A 58 16.79 -2.36 26.94
N GLU A 59 17.46 -1.22 26.82
CA GLU A 59 18.00 -0.47 27.97
C GLU A 59 16.97 0.49 28.58
N THR A 60 15.88 0.79 27.86
CA THR A 60 14.86 1.73 28.31
C THR A 60 13.82 1.04 29.20
N PRO A 61 13.54 1.55 30.42
CA PRO A 61 12.48 1.00 31.24
C PRO A 61 11.11 1.20 30.58
N ARG A 62 10.15 0.35 30.93
CA ARG A 62 8.78 0.46 30.41
C ARG A 62 8.16 1.80 30.81
N LEU A 63 7.91 2.65 29.80
CA LEU A 63 7.34 3.99 30.00
C LEU A 63 5.81 4.01 30.10
N ALA A 64 5.14 2.99 29.57
CA ALA A 64 3.67 2.95 29.50
C ALA A 64 3.09 1.57 29.81
N ARG A 65 1.91 1.55 30.44
CA ARG A 65 1.17 0.30 30.68
C ARG A 65 0.53 -0.26 29.41
N ARG A 66 0.09 0.61 28.50
CA ARG A 66 -0.56 0.25 27.23
C ARG A 66 -0.08 1.22 26.16
N VAL A 67 0.11 0.71 24.95
CA VAL A 67 0.50 1.50 23.78
C VAL A 67 -0.57 1.31 22.71
N PHE A 68 -1.03 2.40 22.13
CA PHE A 68 -1.96 2.41 21.01
C PHE A 68 -1.26 3.04 19.82
N VAL A 69 -1.22 2.33 18.70
CA VAL A 69 -0.79 2.87 17.40
C VAL A 69 -2.06 3.02 16.56
N VAL A 70 -2.42 4.27 16.26
CA VAL A 70 -3.60 4.60 15.46
C VAL A 70 -3.12 5.12 14.11
N ILE A 71 -3.57 4.47 13.03
CA ILE A 71 -3.27 4.87 11.66
C ILE A 71 -4.58 5.36 11.05
N ILE A 72 -4.61 6.61 10.59
CA ILE A 72 -5.75 7.21 9.90
C ILE A 72 -5.39 7.29 8.41
N ASP A 73 -5.95 6.39 7.60
CA ASP A 73 -5.61 6.31 6.18
C ASP A 73 -6.05 7.58 5.42
N GLY A 74 -5.19 8.09 4.55
CA GLY A 74 -5.47 9.25 3.71
C GLY A 74 -5.63 10.59 4.42
N LEU A 75 -5.37 10.69 5.73
CA LEU A 75 -5.46 11.97 6.46
C LEU A 75 -4.30 12.90 6.07
N ARG A 76 -4.61 14.02 5.43
CA ARG A 76 -3.64 15.07 5.10
C ARG A 76 -3.25 15.87 6.36
N SER A 77 -1.99 16.29 6.44
CA SER A 77 -1.46 17.08 7.57
C SER A 77 -2.30 18.33 7.85
N ASP A 78 -2.59 19.14 6.82
CA ASP A 78 -3.40 20.36 6.95
C ASP A 78 -4.82 20.08 7.50
N ARG A 79 -5.49 19.04 7.01
CA ARG A 79 -6.82 18.65 7.52
C ARG A 79 -6.77 18.14 8.94
N SER A 80 -5.66 17.56 9.36
CA SER A 80 -5.51 17.08 10.73
C SER A 80 -5.52 18.22 11.76
N HIS A 81 -5.17 19.45 11.38
CA HIS A 81 -5.21 20.66 12.22
C HIS A 81 -6.59 21.33 12.27
N GLU A 82 -7.57 20.82 11.51
CA GLU A 82 -8.95 21.29 11.54
C GLU A 82 -9.84 20.41 12.45
N LEU A 83 -9.25 19.37 13.06
CA LEU A 83 -9.97 18.36 13.87
C LEU A 83 -9.75 18.63 15.37
N PRO A 84 -10.77 19.12 16.11
CA PRO A 84 -10.60 19.57 17.49
C PRO A 84 -10.07 18.50 18.45
N PHE A 85 -10.43 17.23 18.22
CA PHE A 85 -9.94 16.11 19.04
C PHE A 85 -8.43 15.88 18.86
N LEU A 86 -7.89 16.02 17.65
CA LEU A 86 -6.46 15.88 17.41
C LEU A 86 -5.71 17.09 18.00
N ASP A 87 -6.26 18.29 17.94
CA ASP A 87 -5.66 19.46 18.58
C ASP A 87 -5.56 19.32 20.10
N GLU A 88 -6.56 18.72 20.75
CA GLU A 88 -6.48 18.38 22.17
C GLU A 88 -5.32 17.43 22.47
N LEU A 89 -5.10 16.41 21.63
CA LEU A 89 -3.97 15.50 21.79
C LEU A 89 -2.63 16.22 21.60
N ARG A 90 -2.51 17.09 20.59
CA ARG A 90 -1.30 17.89 20.35
C ARG A 90 -0.93 18.76 21.54
N ARG A 91 -1.90 19.46 22.14
CA ARG A 91 -1.64 20.32 23.32
C ARG A 91 -1.14 19.55 24.54
N ARG A 92 -1.44 18.26 24.63
CA ARG A 92 -1.08 17.39 25.77
C ARG A 92 0.15 16.52 25.50
N GLY A 93 0.69 16.57 24.28
CA GLY A 93 1.71 15.65 23.82
C GLY A 93 2.67 16.33 22.86
N LEU A 94 3.13 15.55 21.88
CA LEU A 94 4.06 15.99 20.86
C LEU A 94 3.40 15.82 19.49
N ASP A 95 3.57 16.82 18.64
CA ASP A 95 3.16 16.80 17.23
C ASP A 95 4.40 16.88 16.35
N LEU A 96 4.54 15.94 15.42
CA LEU A 96 5.68 15.86 14.51
C LEU A 96 5.20 15.50 13.11
N GLU A 97 5.85 16.07 12.11
CA GLU A 97 5.66 15.66 10.72
C GLU A 97 6.67 14.57 10.34
N ALA A 98 6.18 13.55 9.62
CA ALA A 98 6.99 12.49 9.06
C ALA A 98 6.66 12.31 7.57
N GLN A 99 7.66 11.94 6.78
CA GLN A 99 7.48 11.69 5.35
C GLN A 99 7.11 10.21 5.11
N SER A 100 5.99 10.00 4.41
CA SER A 100 5.59 8.68 3.91
C SER A 100 6.52 8.23 2.78
N HIS A 101 6.77 6.92 2.69
CA HIS A 101 7.54 6.37 1.60
C HIS A 101 6.72 6.34 0.30
N TYR A 102 7.40 6.55 -0.83
CA TYR A 102 6.81 6.30 -2.14
C TYR A 102 6.80 4.78 -2.45
N PRO A 103 5.71 4.23 -3.03
CA PRO A 103 4.45 4.89 -3.34
C PRO A 103 3.62 5.15 -2.07
N THR A 104 2.89 6.28 -2.04
CA THR A 104 2.01 6.66 -0.92
C THR A 104 0.68 5.88 -0.93
N TRP A 105 0.74 4.58 -1.26
CA TRP A 105 -0.40 3.67 -1.19
C TRP A 105 -0.48 3.07 0.21
N SER A 106 -1.69 2.70 0.63
CA SER A 106 -1.99 2.27 2.00
C SER A 106 -1.18 1.04 2.44
N ARG A 107 -1.22 -0.08 1.70
CA ARG A 107 -0.55 -1.34 2.11
C ARG A 107 0.96 -1.17 2.27
N PRO A 108 1.71 -0.61 1.30
CA PRO A 108 3.14 -0.35 1.46
C PRO A 108 3.49 0.51 2.69
N ASN A 109 2.65 1.51 3.00
CA ASN A 109 2.90 2.39 4.14
C ASN A 109 2.51 1.77 5.48
N TYR A 110 1.48 0.94 5.55
CA TYR A 110 1.21 0.14 6.76
C TYR A 110 2.39 -0.75 7.12
N VAL A 111 2.98 -1.41 6.12
CA VAL A 111 4.19 -2.21 6.32
C VAL A 111 5.38 -1.35 6.74
N SER A 112 5.54 -0.17 6.14
CA SER A 112 6.61 0.75 6.53
C SER A 112 6.49 1.19 8.00
N ILE A 113 5.27 1.50 8.47
CA ILE A 113 5.01 1.91 9.85
C ILE A 113 5.24 0.74 10.82
N LEU A 114 4.78 -0.45 10.48
CA LEU A 114 4.70 -1.58 11.43
C LEU A 114 5.91 -2.51 11.40
N ALA A 115 6.63 -2.57 10.28
CA ALA A 115 7.89 -3.31 10.16
C ALA A 115 9.12 -2.39 10.21
N GLY A 116 8.95 -1.07 10.03
CA GLY A 116 10.08 -0.13 9.95
C GLY A 116 10.89 -0.24 8.66
N VAL A 117 10.34 -0.86 7.60
CA VAL A 117 11.04 -1.17 6.36
C VAL A 117 10.36 -0.50 5.16
N PRO A 118 11.08 0.27 4.32
CA PRO A 118 10.49 0.95 3.17
C PRO A 118 9.95 -0.03 2.10
N PRO A 119 9.01 0.40 1.23
CA PRO A 119 8.39 -0.46 0.20
C PRO A 119 9.40 -1.19 -0.72
N THR A 120 10.50 -0.51 -1.06
CA THR A 120 11.55 -1.06 -1.92
C THR A 120 12.22 -2.28 -1.30
N ALA A 121 12.43 -2.28 0.02
CA ALA A 121 13.08 -3.34 0.77
C ALA A 121 12.08 -4.36 1.35
N SER A 122 10.85 -3.95 1.65
CA SER A 122 9.83 -4.83 2.23
C SER A 122 9.19 -5.77 1.21
N GLY A 123 9.31 -5.46 -0.08
CA GLY A 123 8.65 -6.21 -1.14
C GLY A 123 7.15 -5.92 -1.28
N VAL A 124 6.55 -5.20 -0.33
CA VAL A 124 5.17 -4.71 -0.41
C VAL A 124 5.17 -3.36 -1.10
N ARG A 125 4.96 -3.36 -2.41
CA ARG A 125 5.13 -2.18 -3.28
C ARG A 125 3.83 -1.65 -3.83
N THR A 126 2.76 -2.43 -3.77
CA THR A 126 1.45 -2.02 -4.24
C THR A 126 0.32 -2.34 -3.25
N ASN A 127 -0.90 -1.88 -3.55
CA ASN A 127 -2.10 -2.33 -2.85
C ASN A 127 -2.57 -3.72 -3.31
N ASN A 128 -1.86 -4.38 -4.23
CA ASN A 128 -2.18 -5.74 -4.65
C ASN A 128 -1.50 -6.81 -3.78
N HIS A 129 -0.63 -6.48 -2.82
CA HIS A 129 -0.06 -7.49 -1.92
C HIS A 129 -1.13 -8.09 -1.00
N PHE A 130 -1.39 -9.39 -1.06
CA PHE A 130 -2.51 -10.05 -0.37
C PHE A 130 -2.08 -11.21 0.54
N THR A 131 -0.79 -11.36 0.80
CA THR A 131 -0.24 -12.40 1.68
C THR A 131 0.27 -11.78 2.98
N SER A 132 0.40 -12.60 4.03
CA SER A 132 1.09 -12.15 5.25
C SER A 132 2.51 -11.72 4.93
N VAL A 133 2.96 -10.63 5.56
CA VAL A 133 4.29 -10.07 5.33
C VAL A 133 5.33 -10.92 6.05
N SER A 134 6.34 -11.40 5.32
CA SER A 134 7.41 -12.26 5.84
C SER A 134 8.52 -11.51 6.60
N LEU A 135 8.22 -10.33 7.13
CA LEU A 135 9.14 -9.48 7.89
C LEU A 135 8.80 -9.49 9.37
N ASP A 136 9.78 -9.20 10.20
CA ASP A 136 9.57 -8.90 11.60
C ASP A 136 8.80 -7.59 11.78
N THR A 137 7.86 -7.57 12.73
CA THR A 137 6.94 -6.45 12.94
C THR A 137 6.84 -6.06 14.40
N LEU A 138 6.33 -4.86 14.67
CA LEU A 138 6.03 -4.39 16.02
C LEU A 138 5.15 -5.39 16.79
N MET A 139 4.21 -6.04 16.10
CA MET A 139 3.32 -7.04 16.68
C MET A 139 4.05 -8.33 17.03
N ASP A 140 4.94 -8.80 16.15
CA ASP A 140 5.77 -9.98 16.41
C ASP A 140 6.70 -9.74 17.60
N ARG A 141 7.28 -8.54 17.70
CA ARG A 141 8.11 -8.13 18.84
C ARG A 141 7.34 -8.04 20.15
N ALA A 142 6.14 -7.49 20.13
CA ALA A 142 5.28 -7.46 21.30
C ALA A 142 4.92 -8.87 21.77
N ARG A 143 4.56 -9.79 20.86
CA ARG A 143 4.27 -11.19 21.19
C ARG A 143 5.51 -11.93 21.73
N ALA A 144 6.67 -11.74 21.11
CA ALA A 144 7.93 -12.33 21.57
C ALA A 144 8.32 -11.86 22.97
N ALA A 145 7.92 -10.64 23.36
CA ALA A 145 8.06 -10.10 24.71
C ALA A 145 6.91 -10.49 25.66
N HIS A 146 6.06 -11.45 25.27
CA HIS A 146 4.88 -11.91 26.02
C HIS A 146 3.85 -10.80 26.34
N LEU A 147 3.78 -9.76 25.51
CA LEU A 147 2.76 -8.73 25.60
C LEU A 147 1.50 -9.14 24.83
N GLN A 148 0.35 -8.68 25.32
CA GLN A 148 -0.92 -8.85 24.62
C GLN A 148 -1.02 -7.89 23.45
N VAL A 149 -1.40 -8.41 22.28
CA VAL A 149 -1.59 -7.64 21.05
C VAL A 149 -3.04 -7.80 20.58
N ALA A 150 -3.66 -6.68 20.23
CA ALA A 150 -4.98 -6.64 19.61
C ALA A 150 -4.96 -5.66 18.44
N THR A 151 -5.77 -5.93 17.42
CA THR A 151 -5.96 -5.05 16.27
C THR A 151 -7.44 -4.77 16.08
N ALA A 152 -7.76 -3.57 15.62
CA ALA A 152 -9.09 -3.17 15.20
C ALA A 152 -8.93 -2.33 13.93
N THR A 153 -9.76 -2.59 12.93
CA THR A 153 -9.65 -1.96 11.62
C THR A 153 -11.03 -1.95 10.96
N ASP A 154 -11.34 -0.89 10.24
CA ASP A 154 -12.48 -0.83 9.31
C ASP A 154 -12.17 -1.51 7.97
N TYR A 155 -10.90 -1.90 7.78
CA TYR A 155 -10.39 -2.50 6.56
C TYR A 155 -9.66 -3.82 6.83
N ALA A 156 -10.14 -4.93 6.26
CA ALA A 156 -9.72 -6.31 6.56
C ALA A 156 -8.22 -6.64 6.32
N VAL A 157 -7.50 -5.73 5.66
CA VAL A 157 -6.13 -5.93 5.20
C VAL A 157 -5.10 -6.00 6.33
N LEU A 158 -5.29 -5.26 7.43
CA LEU A 158 -4.33 -5.33 8.55
C LEU A 158 -4.23 -6.75 9.14
N PRO A 159 -5.36 -7.44 9.41
CA PRO A 159 -5.36 -8.86 9.72
C PRO A 159 -4.59 -9.73 8.72
N GLU A 160 -4.85 -9.57 7.42
CA GLU A 160 -4.23 -10.38 6.36
C GLU A 160 -2.70 -10.20 6.30
N LEU A 161 -2.21 -8.97 6.49
CA LEU A 161 -0.79 -8.66 6.42
C LEU A 161 -0.02 -9.09 7.68
N PHE A 162 -0.62 -8.97 8.87
CA PHE A 162 0.13 -8.98 10.14
C PHE A 162 -0.30 -10.03 11.16
N LEU A 163 -1.46 -10.67 11.00
CA LEU A 163 -1.82 -11.79 11.88
C LEU A 163 -1.12 -13.06 11.40
N ARG A 164 -0.33 -13.64 12.31
CA ARG A 164 0.28 -14.95 12.10
C ARG A 164 -0.78 -16.02 12.38
N PRO A 165 -0.87 -17.09 11.57
CA PRO A 165 -1.56 -18.30 11.97
C PRO A 165 -1.03 -18.74 13.34
N VAL A 166 -1.92 -19.20 14.22
CA VAL A 166 -1.49 -19.90 15.42
C VAL A 166 -1.22 -21.34 14.98
N ASP A 167 0.03 -21.76 15.08
CA ASP A 167 0.42 -23.17 14.87
C ASP A 167 -0.18 -24.07 15.96
#